data_AF-A0A7Z8L445-F1
#
_entry.id   AF-A0A7Z8L445-F1
#
_cell.length_a   1.000
_cell.length_b   1.000
_cell.length_c   1.000
_cell.angle_alpha   90.00
_cell.angle_beta   90.00
_cell.angle_gamma   90.00
#
_symmetry.space_group_name_H-M   'P 1'
#
loop_
_entity.id
_entity.type
_entity.pdbx_description
1 polymer ?
#
loop_
_entity_poly.entity_id
_entity_poly.type
_entity_poly.pdbx_seq_one_letter_code
_entity_poly.pdbx_strand_id
1 'polypeptide(L)'
;MPLPRCCAPVFCPSCALPMTKKKIADKQWRILSAVPAPPIPSSAKKTSQVKITGTTQVQDTDPPSAAAAAGADSHLGTGFHAKVSIDIRWSRFHILTAEDEAMREKALRLRHDVFLHEILGRSSDTLVDQDDFDDICDHLLILEAASLRPVGTYRFISSSFSQRFYTQTEFDLGNLLNSPGDKLEMGRACIHPEFRNGFTFIALWKGLAGYISRHRVSRLFGCSSINNTDPATIAAIQDYLQRHDYVDDSYGCQPLPTFRLAGLVDAQRQVQSLSLTERVANDGYIEAMIPPLLWAYLEAGAKVVSSPAYDADFACMDFLTVLNTDRLRDDLVRKYKPW
;
A
#
# COMPACT_ATOMS: atom_id res chain seq x y z
N MET A 1 -19.00 47.52 20.39
CA MET A 1 -19.14 46.68 21.61
C MET A 1 -20.48 47.04 22.24
N PRO A 2 -21.26 46.09 22.81
CA PRO A 2 -20.89 44.74 23.21
C PRO A 2 -21.78 43.61 22.62
N LEU A 3 -21.27 42.38 22.68
CA LEU A 3 -22.05 41.13 22.71
C LEU A 3 -22.70 40.97 24.11
N PRO A 4 -23.75 40.15 24.25
CA PRO A 4 -23.49 38.85 24.89
C PRO A 4 -24.29 37.64 24.34
N ARG A 5 -23.53 36.55 24.18
CA ARG A 5 -23.74 35.14 24.59
C ARG A 5 -25.09 34.42 24.36
N CYS A 6 -24.97 33.35 23.55
CA CYS A 6 -25.42 31.96 23.74
C CYS A 6 -26.84 31.65 24.24
N CYS A 7 -27.61 30.96 23.40
CA CYS A 7 -28.31 29.71 23.71
C CYS A 7 -28.58 28.91 22.41
N ALA A 8 -28.06 27.69 22.33
CA ALA A 8 -28.65 26.58 21.53
C ALA A 8 -29.99 26.13 22.20
N PRO A 9 -30.85 25.22 21.67
CA PRO A 9 -30.60 24.06 20.79
C PRO A 9 -31.58 24.01 19.58
N VAL A 10 -31.48 23.11 18.60
CA VAL A 10 -32.14 21.78 18.57
C VAL A 10 -31.43 20.90 17.52
N PHE A 11 -30.95 19.75 17.99
CA PHE A 11 -30.46 18.62 17.20
C PHE A 11 -31.64 17.95 16.46
N CYS A 12 -31.50 17.71 15.16
CA CYS A 12 -32.33 16.78 14.40
C CYS A 12 -31.55 15.45 14.26
N PRO A 13 -31.98 14.34 14.89
CA PRO A 13 -31.30 13.05 14.79
C PRO A 13 -32.00 12.17 13.74
N SER A 14 -31.86 12.44 12.44
CA SER A 14 -32.29 11.45 11.42
C SER A 14 -31.66 11.57 10.02
N CYS A 15 -30.44 12.07 9.89
CA CYS A 15 -29.70 12.04 8.62
C CYS A 15 -28.40 11.23 8.75
N ALA A 16 -28.50 10.00 9.26
CA ALA A 16 -27.45 9.01 9.10
C ALA A 16 -27.80 8.18 7.86
N LEU A 17 -27.26 8.58 6.69
CA LEU A 17 -27.20 7.67 5.55
C LEU A 17 -26.30 6.49 5.94
N PRO A 18 -26.71 5.23 5.71
CA PRO A 18 -25.89 4.08 6.04
C PRO A 18 -24.65 4.07 5.12
N MET A 19 -23.45 4.20 5.72
CA MET A 19 -22.20 3.90 5.01
C MET A 19 -22.25 2.45 4.54
N THR A 20 -22.02 2.22 3.25
CA THR A 20 -21.90 0.86 2.73
C THR A 20 -20.57 0.26 3.18
N LYS A 21 -20.56 -1.02 3.57
CA LYS A 21 -19.39 -1.79 4.05
C LYS A 21 -18.16 -1.74 3.10
N LYS A 22 -18.33 -1.21 1.89
CA LYS A 22 -17.40 -1.21 0.75
C LYS A 22 -16.20 -0.25 0.89
N LYS A 23 -16.14 0.60 1.92
CA LYS A 23 -15.15 1.70 2.03
C LYS A 23 -14.34 1.72 3.34
N ILE A 24 -14.37 0.65 4.14
CA ILE A 24 -13.90 0.69 5.53
C ILE A 24 -12.36 0.54 5.68
N ALA A 25 -11.60 0.22 4.63
CA ALA A 25 -10.28 -0.40 4.82
C ALA A 25 -9.09 0.23 4.06
N ASP A 26 -9.10 1.55 3.81
CA ASP A 26 -7.99 2.28 3.14
C ASP A 26 -7.01 2.96 4.10
N LYS A 27 -7.04 2.65 5.40
CA LYS A 27 -6.20 3.34 6.40
C LYS A 27 -4.91 2.61 6.74
N GLN A 28 -3.98 2.58 5.77
CA GLN A 28 -2.60 2.09 5.98
C GLN A 28 -1.78 3.01 6.91
N TRP A 29 -2.11 4.30 6.98
CA TRP A 29 -1.26 5.31 7.63
C TRP A 29 -1.22 5.19 9.16
N ARG A 30 -2.32 4.97 9.88
CA ARG A 30 -2.29 4.88 11.36
C ARG A 30 -1.48 3.68 11.88
N ILE A 31 -1.51 2.59 11.14
CA ILE A 31 -0.92 1.30 11.55
C ILE A 31 0.56 1.25 11.21
N LEU A 32 0.94 1.74 10.02
CA LEU A 32 2.33 1.72 9.55
C LEU A 32 3.12 2.97 9.97
N SER A 33 2.47 4.09 10.32
CA SER A 33 3.16 5.24 10.94
C SER A 33 3.57 4.97 12.40
N ALA A 34 2.98 3.96 13.04
CA ALA A 34 3.41 3.48 14.35
C ALA A 34 4.63 2.53 14.27
N VAL A 35 5.01 2.10 13.05
CA VAL A 35 6.28 1.39 12.83
C VAL A 35 7.35 2.46 12.63
N PRO A 36 8.37 2.54 13.52
CA PRO A 36 9.46 3.47 13.30
C PRO A 36 10.14 3.15 11.95
N ALA A 37 10.36 4.18 11.15
CA ALA A 37 11.09 4.05 9.90
C ALA A 37 12.44 3.35 10.17
N PRO A 38 12.82 2.34 9.37
CA PRO A 38 14.12 1.70 9.56
C PRO A 38 15.22 2.75 9.45
N PRO A 39 16.29 2.67 10.28
CA PRO A 39 17.35 3.65 10.25
C PRO A 39 17.97 3.74 8.85
N ILE A 40 18.02 4.95 8.31
CA ILE A 40 18.64 5.27 7.03
C ILE A 40 20.16 5.09 7.21
N PRO A 41 20.83 4.19 6.46
CA PRO A 41 22.28 4.10 6.54
C PRO A 41 22.89 5.38 5.96
N SER A 42 23.57 6.15 6.82
CA SER A 42 24.39 7.28 6.37
C SER A 42 25.51 6.76 5.47
N SER A 43 25.66 7.40 4.31
CA SER A 43 26.67 7.07 3.32
C SER A 43 28.08 7.47 3.80
N ALA A 44 28.65 6.68 4.70
CA ALA A 44 30.07 6.75 5.06
C ALA A 44 30.78 5.46 4.64
N LYS A 45 31.42 5.52 3.46
CA LYS A 45 32.35 4.51 2.94
C LYS A 45 33.41 4.15 3.98
N LYS A 46 33.63 2.84 4.22
CA LYS A 46 34.97 2.28 4.44
C LYS A 46 35.05 0.89 3.83
N THR A 47 35.82 0.82 2.75
CA THR A 47 36.23 -0.37 2.01
C THR A 47 37.12 -1.24 2.90
N SER A 48 36.74 -2.50 3.08
CA SER A 48 37.64 -3.55 3.55
C SER A 48 37.39 -4.79 2.71
N GLN A 49 38.33 -5.09 1.82
CA GLN A 49 38.36 -6.30 1.01
C GLN A 49 38.46 -7.52 1.95
N VAL A 50 37.53 -8.47 1.82
CA VAL A 50 37.71 -9.83 2.32
C VAL A 50 37.68 -10.78 1.13
N LYS A 51 38.83 -11.39 0.90
CA LYS A 51 39.10 -12.41 -0.12
C LYS A 51 38.52 -13.72 0.41
N ILE A 52 37.52 -14.28 -0.25
CA ILE A 52 37.06 -15.65 0.02
C ILE A 52 37.32 -16.50 -1.23
N THR A 53 38.38 -17.29 -1.13
CA THR A 53 38.64 -18.48 -1.94
C THR A 53 37.75 -19.61 -1.47
N GLY A 54 37.01 -20.25 -2.37
CA GLY A 54 36.18 -21.40 -2.03
C GLY A 54 35.38 -21.89 -3.23
N THR A 55 36.05 -22.71 -4.04
CA THR A 55 35.52 -23.42 -5.20
C THR A 55 34.56 -24.52 -4.74
N THR A 56 33.29 -24.48 -5.12
CA THR A 56 32.43 -25.66 -5.11
C THR A 56 31.63 -25.68 -6.41
N GLN A 57 31.87 -26.73 -7.20
CA GLN A 57 31.21 -27.00 -8.47
C GLN A 57 29.72 -27.26 -8.25
N VAL A 58 28.87 -26.58 -9.02
CA VAL A 58 27.46 -26.91 -9.19
C VAL A 58 27.35 -27.64 -10.53
N GLN A 59 26.82 -28.86 -10.51
CA GLN A 59 26.48 -29.61 -11.72
C GLN A 59 25.20 -29.03 -12.31
N ASP A 60 25.30 -28.58 -13.56
CA ASP A 60 24.20 -28.20 -14.42
C ASP A 60 23.36 -29.44 -14.77
N THR A 61 22.05 -29.38 -14.50
CA THR A 61 21.08 -30.21 -15.22
C THR A 61 19.99 -29.30 -15.78
N ASP A 62 19.98 -29.19 -17.10
CA ASP A 62 19.01 -28.46 -17.90
C ASP A 62 17.56 -28.91 -17.63
N PRO A 63 16.57 -28.00 -17.72
CA PRO A 63 15.17 -28.34 -17.55
C PRO A 63 14.58 -28.98 -18.82
N PRO A 64 13.66 -29.96 -18.72
CA PRO A 64 13.00 -30.49 -19.90
C PRO A 64 11.90 -29.55 -20.40
N SER A 65 11.91 -29.44 -21.73
CA SER A 65 11.02 -28.74 -22.65
C SER A 65 9.52 -28.97 -22.42
N ALA A 66 8.74 -27.91 -22.64
CA ALA A 66 7.28 -27.92 -22.71
C ALA A 66 6.76 -28.59 -24.00
N ALA A 67 5.77 -29.48 -23.87
CA ALA A 67 4.63 -29.62 -24.79
C ALA A 67 3.57 -30.61 -24.25
N ALA A 68 2.34 -30.11 -24.15
CA ALA A 68 1.05 -30.79 -24.33
C ALA A 68 0.70 -32.06 -23.52
N ALA A 69 -0.21 -31.89 -22.55
CA ALA A 69 -1.28 -32.85 -22.33
C ALA A 69 -2.56 -32.10 -21.94
N ALA A 70 -3.53 -32.09 -22.86
CA ALA A 70 -4.89 -31.65 -22.62
C ALA A 70 -5.72 -32.80 -22.01
N GLY A 71 -6.60 -32.46 -21.07
CA GLY A 71 -7.82 -33.22 -20.77
C GLY A 71 -7.73 -34.29 -19.69
N ALA A 72 -8.14 -33.92 -18.47
CA ALA A 72 -8.87 -34.80 -17.56
C ALA A 72 -9.70 -33.95 -16.57
N ASP A 73 -11.01 -33.87 -16.81
CA ASP A 73 -12.01 -33.40 -15.86
C ASP A 73 -12.03 -34.30 -14.61
N SER A 74 -12.12 -33.71 -13.42
CA SER A 74 -13.27 -33.90 -12.51
C SER A 74 -12.99 -33.42 -11.07
N HIS A 75 -13.83 -32.50 -10.61
CA HIS A 75 -14.11 -32.14 -9.20
C HIS A 75 -12.94 -31.71 -8.29
N LEU A 76 -12.55 -30.43 -8.38
CA LEU A 76 -11.83 -29.72 -7.31
C LEU A 76 -12.65 -28.49 -6.89
N GLY A 77 -12.80 -28.30 -5.58
CA GLY A 77 -13.90 -27.58 -4.93
C GLY A 77 -14.07 -26.10 -5.28
N THR A 78 -15.29 -25.61 -5.09
CA THR A 78 -15.72 -24.20 -5.21
C THR A 78 -15.17 -23.32 -4.08
N GLY A 79 -13.89 -23.48 -3.71
CA GLY A 79 -13.23 -22.80 -2.60
C GLY A 79 -12.24 -21.74 -3.08
N PHE A 80 -11.95 -20.76 -2.23
CA PHE A 80 -10.88 -19.78 -2.47
C PHE A 80 -9.51 -20.47 -2.54
N HIS A 81 -8.68 -20.04 -3.50
CA HIS A 81 -7.27 -20.42 -3.63
C HIS A 81 -6.44 -19.21 -4.11
N ALA A 82 -5.16 -19.17 -3.72
CA ALA A 82 -4.23 -18.16 -4.21
C ALA A 82 -3.98 -18.33 -5.71
N LYS A 83 -3.90 -17.21 -6.43
CA LYS A 83 -3.51 -17.17 -7.85
C LYS A 83 -2.00 -17.30 -7.98
N VAL A 84 -1.24 -16.76 -7.02
CA VAL A 84 0.21 -16.94 -6.91
C VAL A 84 0.58 -17.37 -5.51
N SER A 85 1.09 -18.60 -5.39
CA SER A 85 1.53 -19.15 -4.11
C SER A 85 2.91 -18.64 -3.70
N ILE A 86 3.00 -18.13 -2.47
CA ILE A 86 4.23 -17.78 -1.77
C ILE A 86 4.27 -18.56 -0.46
N ASP A 87 5.44 -19.12 -0.14
CA ASP A 87 5.70 -19.76 1.14
C ASP A 87 7.17 -19.55 1.55
N ILE A 88 7.39 -18.68 2.54
CA ILE A 88 8.72 -18.27 3.00
C ILE A 88 8.79 -18.41 4.52
N ARG A 89 9.82 -19.11 5.02
CA ARG A 89 10.20 -19.07 6.44
C ARG A 89 11.31 -18.06 6.62
N TRP A 90 11.11 -17.09 7.51
CA TRP A 90 12.12 -16.08 7.81
C TRP A 90 12.04 -15.62 9.26
N SER A 91 13.14 -15.82 10.01
CA SER A 91 13.20 -15.52 11.44
C SER A 91 12.04 -16.20 12.18
N ARG A 92 11.31 -15.47 13.05
CA ARG A 92 10.11 -15.96 13.75
C ARG A 92 8.82 -15.92 12.92
N PHE A 93 8.90 -15.63 11.62
CA PHE A 93 7.72 -15.46 10.77
C PHE A 93 7.61 -16.54 9.69
N HIS A 94 6.37 -16.93 9.43
CA HIS A 94 5.95 -17.67 8.24
C HIS A 94 5.16 -16.70 7.36
N ILE A 95 5.69 -16.41 6.18
CA ILE A 95 5.14 -15.47 5.21
C ILE A 95 4.56 -16.30 4.07
N LEU A 96 3.25 -16.18 3.83
CA LEU A 96 2.55 -17.02 2.84
C LEU A 96 1.39 -16.30 2.19
N THR A 97 0.98 -16.72 1.00
CA THR A 97 -0.34 -16.37 0.46
C THR A 97 -1.40 -17.34 0.97
N ALA A 98 -2.58 -16.84 1.34
CA ALA A 98 -3.66 -17.70 1.80
C ALA A 98 -4.04 -18.70 0.70
N GLU A 99 -3.88 -20.00 0.97
CA GLU A 99 -4.10 -21.06 -0.02
C GLU A 99 -5.52 -21.65 0.05
N ASP A 100 -6.29 -21.31 1.08
CA ASP A 100 -7.66 -21.79 1.29
C ASP A 100 -8.53 -20.74 2.01
N GLU A 101 -9.84 -21.03 2.11
CA GLU A 101 -10.81 -20.14 2.76
C GLU A 101 -10.51 -19.91 4.25
N ALA A 102 -9.97 -20.91 4.96
CA ALA A 102 -9.66 -20.79 6.38
C ALA A 102 -8.48 -19.82 6.61
N MET A 103 -7.47 -19.84 5.73
CA MET A 103 -6.40 -18.86 5.74
C MET A 103 -6.90 -17.49 5.32
N ARG A 104 -7.73 -17.40 4.28
CA ARG A 104 -8.35 -16.14 3.87
C ARG A 104 -9.08 -15.50 5.05
N GLU A 105 -9.91 -16.26 5.75
CA GLU A 105 -10.65 -15.80 6.93
C GLU A 105 -9.72 -15.21 8.01
N LYS A 106 -8.54 -15.81 8.25
CA LYS A 106 -7.54 -15.24 9.16
C LYS A 106 -7.08 -13.84 8.73
N ALA A 107 -6.90 -13.60 7.43
CA ALA A 107 -6.57 -12.28 6.92
C ALA A 107 -7.72 -11.29 7.16
N LEU A 108 -8.96 -11.68 6.81
CA LEU A 108 -10.16 -10.84 6.97
C LEU A 108 -10.42 -10.47 8.44
N ARG A 109 -10.20 -11.42 9.37
CA ARG A 109 -10.32 -11.20 10.82
C ARG A 109 -9.22 -10.27 11.35
N LEU A 110 -7.97 -10.46 10.93
CA LEU A 110 -6.89 -9.55 11.32
C LEU A 110 -7.19 -8.11 10.86
N ARG A 111 -7.68 -7.94 9.63
CA ARG A 111 -8.10 -6.63 9.11
C ARG A 111 -9.25 -6.04 9.92
N HIS A 112 -10.27 -6.83 10.26
CA HIS A 112 -11.36 -6.42 11.13
C HIS A 112 -10.84 -5.91 12.48
N ASP A 113 -10.01 -6.71 13.15
CA ASP A 113 -9.49 -6.39 14.49
C ASP A 113 -8.65 -5.11 14.49
N VAL A 114 -7.89 -4.86 13.43
CA VAL A 114 -7.07 -3.66 13.33
C VAL A 114 -7.87 -2.44 12.84
N PHE A 115 -8.73 -2.58 11.83
CA PHE A 115 -9.44 -1.44 11.22
C PHE A 115 -10.71 -1.04 11.98
N LEU A 116 -11.54 -2.00 12.41
CA LEU A 116 -12.83 -1.69 13.04
C LEU A 116 -12.68 -1.40 14.54
N HIS A 117 -11.97 -2.26 15.27
CA HIS A 117 -11.85 -2.10 16.72
C HIS A 117 -10.93 -0.95 17.11
N GLU A 118 -9.78 -0.77 16.45
CA GLU A 118 -8.79 0.23 16.86
C GLU A 118 -8.98 1.59 16.18
N ILE A 119 -9.23 1.63 14.87
CA ILE A 119 -9.26 2.89 14.12
C ILE A 119 -10.62 3.58 14.21
N LEU A 120 -11.71 2.80 14.22
CA LEU A 120 -13.08 3.33 14.16
C LEU A 120 -13.82 3.26 15.49
N GLY A 121 -13.35 2.47 16.46
CA GLY A 121 -14.00 2.32 17.77
C GLY A 121 -15.43 1.79 17.67
N ARG A 122 -15.74 1.00 16.63
CA ARG A 122 -17.07 0.45 16.36
C ARG A 122 -17.06 -1.06 16.49
N SER A 123 -18.15 -1.62 17.01
CA SER A 123 -18.46 -3.04 16.89
C SER A 123 -19.29 -3.26 15.61
N SER A 124 -18.86 -4.21 14.78
CA SER A 124 -19.65 -4.72 13.66
C SER A 124 -20.28 -6.06 14.06
N ASP A 125 -21.50 -6.34 13.60
CA ASP A 125 -22.11 -7.67 13.76
C ASP A 125 -21.35 -8.73 12.95
N THR A 126 -20.61 -8.32 11.90
CA THR A 126 -19.72 -9.19 11.13
C THR A 126 -18.29 -9.06 11.64
N LEU A 127 -17.73 -10.16 12.15
CA LEU A 127 -16.37 -10.28 12.72
C LEU A 127 -15.24 -10.35 11.68
N VAL A 128 -15.48 -9.83 10.47
CA VAL A 128 -14.54 -9.83 9.35
C VAL A 128 -14.66 -8.51 8.57
N ASP A 129 -13.53 -8.04 8.05
CA ASP A 129 -13.45 -6.93 7.11
C ASP A 129 -13.40 -7.56 5.71
N GLN A 130 -14.45 -7.40 4.92
CA GLN A 130 -14.58 -8.01 3.59
C GLN A 130 -15.26 -7.06 2.60
N ASP A 131 -14.72 -6.97 1.40
CA ASP A 131 -15.26 -6.23 0.26
C ASP A 131 -15.29 -7.06 -1.04
N ASP A 132 -15.86 -6.49 -2.11
CA ASP A 132 -16.04 -7.15 -3.41
C ASP A 132 -14.71 -7.51 -4.12
N PHE A 133 -13.56 -7.03 -3.62
CA PHE A 133 -12.24 -7.33 -4.18
C PHE A 133 -11.58 -8.52 -3.50
N ASP A 134 -12.10 -8.98 -2.36
CA ASP A 134 -11.47 -10.07 -1.60
C ASP A 134 -11.59 -11.45 -2.24
N ASP A 135 -12.51 -11.61 -3.21
CA ASP A 135 -12.64 -12.84 -4.00
C ASP A 135 -11.62 -12.91 -5.15
N ILE A 136 -11.22 -11.76 -5.69
CA ILE A 136 -10.35 -11.67 -6.87
C ILE A 136 -8.88 -11.44 -6.53
N CYS A 137 -8.58 -11.09 -5.28
CA CYS A 137 -7.23 -10.82 -4.81
C CYS A 137 -6.52 -12.08 -4.28
N ASP A 138 -5.21 -11.96 -4.07
CA ASP A 138 -4.45 -12.81 -3.16
C ASP A 138 -4.29 -12.10 -1.82
N HIS A 139 -4.32 -12.86 -0.73
CA HIS A 139 -4.07 -12.35 0.63
C HIS A 139 -2.71 -12.84 1.10
N LEU A 140 -1.73 -11.94 1.21
CA LEU A 140 -0.47 -12.25 1.86
C LEU A 140 -0.68 -12.21 3.37
N LEU A 141 -0.28 -13.28 4.07
CA LEU A 141 -0.30 -13.42 5.51
C LEU A 141 1.11 -13.50 6.08
N ILE A 142 1.31 -12.81 7.19
CA ILE A 142 2.46 -12.97 8.07
C ILE A 142 1.95 -13.66 9.32
N LEU A 143 2.40 -14.88 9.55
CA LEU A 143 2.11 -15.64 10.76
C LEU A 143 3.33 -15.64 11.70
N GLU A 144 3.11 -15.54 13.00
CA GLU A 144 4.14 -15.87 13.97
C GLU A 144 4.36 -17.39 13.98
N ALA A 145 5.57 -17.85 13.70
CA ALA A 145 5.85 -19.28 13.48
C ALA A 145 5.57 -20.16 14.71
N ALA A 146 5.71 -19.62 15.92
CA ALA A 146 5.50 -20.37 17.16
C ALA A 146 4.01 -20.62 17.46
N SER A 147 3.12 -19.69 17.12
CA SER A 147 1.70 -19.71 17.47
C SER A 147 0.77 -19.86 16.27
N LEU A 148 1.29 -19.68 15.06
CA LEU A 148 0.54 -19.55 13.79
C LEU A 148 -0.51 -18.42 13.82
N ARG A 149 -0.37 -17.47 14.74
CA ARG A 149 -1.22 -16.28 14.85
C ARG A 149 -0.95 -15.35 13.66
N PRO A 150 -1.98 -14.83 12.96
CA PRO A 150 -1.79 -13.80 11.95
C PRO A 150 -1.38 -12.47 12.61
N VAL A 151 -0.26 -11.91 12.18
CA VAL A 151 0.33 -10.68 12.73
C VAL A 151 0.50 -9.56 11.71
N GLY A 152 0.34 -9.86 10.42
CA GLY A 152 0.31 -8.86 9.36
C GLY A 152 -0.33 -9.39 8.09
N THR A 153 -0.82 -8.50 7.23
CA THR A 153 -1.40 -8.88 5.93
C THR A 153 -1.25 -7.79 4.86
N TYR A 154 -1.27 -8.22 3.60
CA TYR A 154 -1.48 -7.39 2.41
C TYR A 154 -2.56 -8.03 1.53
N ARG A 155 -3.30 -7.19 0.80
CA ARG A 155 -4.10 -7.59 -0.35
C ARG A 155 -3.33 -7.29 -1.63
N PHE A 156 -3.31 -8.24 -2.55
CA PHE A 156 -2.70 -8.11 -3.88
C PHE A 156 -3.72 -8.38 -4.98
N ILE A 157 -3.89 -7.44 -5.91
CA ILE A 157 -4.72 -7.63 -7.10
C ILE A 157 -3.81 -7.49 -8.32
N SER A 158 -3.69 -8.54 -9.13
CA SER A 158 -2.84 -8.55 -10.33
C SER A 158 -3.66 -8.34 -11.60
N SER A 159 -3.12 -7.55 -12.54
CA SER A 159 -3.69 -7.37 -13.88
C SER A 159 -3.76 -8.65 -14.70
N SER A 160 -2.98 -9.67 -14.34
CA SER A 160 -2.97 -10.95 -15.02
C SER A 160 -4.20 -11.81 -14.71
N PHE A 161 -4.91 -11.51 -13.61
CA PHE A 161 -6.10 -12.26 -13.17
C PHE A 161 -7.34 -11.39 -13.02
N SER A 162 -7.20 -10.06 -13.03
CA SER A 162 -8.31 -9.11 -12.85
C SER A 162 -8.14 -7.88 -13.74
N GLN A 163 -9.26 -7.37 -14.25
CA GLN A 163 -9.36 -6.05 -14.88
C GLN A 163 -9.99 -5.01 -13.93
N ARG A 164 -10.29 -5.42 -12.70
CA ARG A 164 -10.91 -4.62 -11.65
C ARG A 164 -9.91 -4.38 -10.53
N PHE A 165 -9.77 -3.13 -10.15
CA PHE A 165 -8.88 -2.65 -9.11
C PHE A 165 -9.67 -1.75 -8.15
N TYR A 166 -9.32 -1.77 -6.87
CA TYR A 166 -9.97 -0.89 -5.90
C TYR A 166 -9.67 0.57 -6.21
N THR A 167 -8.43 0.88 -6.62
CA THR A 167 -8.02 2.24 -6.94
C THR A 167 -8.82 2.84 -8.11
N GLN A 168 -9.41 2.01 -9.01
CA GLN A 168 -10.32 2.50 -10.05
C GLN A 168 -11.61 3.11 -9.51
N THR A 169 -11.96 2.83 -8.24
CA THR A 169 -13.13 3.43 -7.61
C THR A 169 -12.90 4.89 -7.22
N GLU A 170 -11.65 5.33 -7.18
CA GLU A 170 -11.21 6.68 -6.77
C GLU A 170 -10.52 7.44 -7.91
N PHE A 171 -9.84 6.73 -8.82
CA PHE A 171 -9.02 7.30 -9.89
C PHE A 171 -9.35 6.72 -11.27
N ASP A 172 -9.17 7.54 -12.30
CA ASP A 172 -9.00 7.04 -13.67
C ASP A 172 -7.57 6.51 -13.84
N LEU A 173 -7.46 5.21 -14.11
CA LEU A 173 -6.20 4.48 -14.28
C LEU A 173 -5.93 4.05 -15.72
N GLY A 174 -6.71 4.53 -16.71
CA GLY A 174 -6.72 3.99 -18.07
C GLY A 174 -5.33 3.78 -18.68
N ASN A 175 -4.50 4.83 -18.70
CA ASN A 175 -3.15 4.73 -19.27
C ASN A 175 -2.20 3.87 -18.43
N LEU A 176 -2.33 3.89 -17.09
CA LEU A 176 -1.51 3.04 -16.22
C LEU A 176 -1.80 1.56 -16.50
N LEU A 177 -3.06 1.17 -16.58
CA LEU A 177 -3.47 -0.20 -16.86
C LEU A 177 -3.15 -0.61 -18.30
N ASN A 178 -3.18 0.31 -19.25
CA ASN A 178 -2.80 0.07 -20.65
C ASN A 178 -1.27 0.08 -20.89
N SER A 179 -0.46 0.54 -19.93
CA SER A 179 1.01 0.53 -20.08
C SER A 179 1.57 -0.90 -20.20
N PRO A 180 2.71 -1.15 -20.83
CA PRO A 180 3.22 -2.53 -21.01
C PRO A 180 3.55 -3.25 -19.69
N GLY A 181 3.40 -4.57 -19.63
CA GLY A 181 3.77 -5.39 -18.46
C GLY A 181 2.67 -5.54 -17.40
N ASP A 182 2.90 -6.40 -16.43
CA ASP A 182 1.92 -6.72 -15.38
C ASP A 182 1.94 -5.69 -14.26
N LYS A 183 0.76 -5.42 -13.70
CA LYS A 183 0.55 -4.45 -12.61
C LYS A 183 -0.04 -5.17 -11.42
N LEU A 184 0.43 -4.78 -10.25
CA LEU A 184 -0.07 -5.27 -8.97
C LEU A 184 -0.54 -4.08 -8.14
N GLU A 185 -1.83 -4.02 -7.86
CA GLU A 185 -2.34 -3.17 -6.79
C GLU A 185 -2.02 -3.81 -5.46
N MET A 186 -1.42 -3.04 -4.54
CA MET A 186 -1.27 -3.44 -3.15
C MET A 186 -2.18 -2.59 -2.25
N GLY A 187 -2.87 -3.24 -1.34
CA GLY A 187 -3.82 -2.59 -0.44
C GLY A 187 -3.98 -3.33 0.88
N ARG A 188 -4.86 -2.80 1.74
CA ARG A 188 -5.27 -3.44 3.01
C ARG A 188 -4.11 -3.85 3.93
N ALA A 189 -3.03 -3.07 3.90
CA ALA A 189 -1.87 -3.29 4.75
C ALA A 189 -2.25 -3.13 6.22
N CYS A 190 -2.08 -4.17 7.03
CA CYS A 190 -2.20 -4.02 8.47
C CYS A 190 -1.22 -4.91 9.23
N ILE A 191 -0.84 -4.47 10.43
CA ILE A 191 0.03 -5.16 11.35
C ILE A 191 -0.64 -5.13 12.72
N HIS A 192 -0.72 -6.30 13.35
CA HIS A 192 -1.23 -6.47 14.69
C HIS A 192 -0.47 -5.54 15.67
N PRO A 193 -1.13 -4.82 16.61
CA PRO A 193 -0.50 -3.83 17.47
C PRO A 193 0.78 -4.31 18.18
N GLU A 194 0.75 -5.52 18.74
CA GLU A 194 1.90 -6.16 19.44
C GLU A 194 3.11 -6.43 18.51
N PHE A 195 2.92 -6.37 17.19
CA PHE A 195 3.91 -6.68 16.18
C PHE A 195 4.30 -5.48 15.31
N ARG A 196 3.88 -4.25 15.67
CA ARG A 196 4.24 -3.01 14.94
C ARG A 196 5.69 -2.62 15.19
N ASN A 197 6.58 -3.28 14.48
CA ASN A 197 8.01 -3.03 14.51
C ASN A 197 8.59 -3.23 13.11
N GLY A 198 9.81 -2.73 12.89
CA GLY A 198 10.47 -2.81 11.60
C GLY A 198 10.66 -4.24 11.09
N PHE A 199 10.74 -5.24 11.99
CA PHE A 199 10.88 -6.65 11.62
C PHE A 199 9.64 -7.20 10.91
N THR A 200 8.45 -6.91 11.41
CA THR A 200 7.19 -7.32 10.76
C THR A 200 6.97 -6.59 9.44
N PHE A 201 7.37 -5.31 9.37
CA PHE A 201 7.36 -4.58 8.10
C PHE A 201 8.31 -5.21 7.07
N ILE A 202 9.51 -5.64 7.48
CA ILE A 202 10.43 -6.38 6.60
C ILE A 202 9.81 -7.71 6.16
N ALA A 203 9.09 -8.42 7.03
CA ALA A 203 8.39 -9.65 6.66
C ALA A 203 7.34 -9.41 5.56
N LEU A 204 6.52 -8.37 5.70
CA LEU A 204 5.56 -7.96 4.68
C LEU A 204 6.26 -7.66 3.33
N TRP A 205 7.34 -6.89 3.36
CA TRP A 205 8.10 -6.55 2.15
C TRP A 205 8.83 -7.75 1.54
N LYS A 206 9.28 -8.72 2.34
CA LYS A 206 9.79 -10.01 1.84
C LYS A 206 8.72 -10.81 1.11
N GLY A 207 7.50 -10.84 1.64
CA GLY A 207 6.35 -11.47 0.97
C GLY A 207 6.03 -10.79 -0.36
N LEU A 208 5.97 -9.45 -0.37
CA LEU A 208 5.78 -8.65 -1.58
C LEU A 208 6.90 -8.92 -2.61
N ALA A 209 8.17 -8.91 -2.20
CA ALA A 209 9.30 -9.20 -3.08
C ALA A 209 9.25 -10.63 -3.64
N GLY A 210 8.86 -11.61 -2.82
CA GLY A 210 8.61 -12.98 -3.26
C GLY A 210 7.51 -13.04 -4.33
N TYR A 211 6.40 -12.35 -4.09
CA TYR A 211 5.27 -12.28 -5.03
C TYR A 211 5.67 -11.65 -6.37
N ILE A 212 6.34 -10.49 -6.34
CA ILE A 212 6.85 -9.80 -7.53
C ILE A 212 7.80 -10.71 -8.31
N SER A 213 8.72 -11.38 -7.62
CA SER A 213 9.72 -12.25 -8.27
C SER A 213 9.06 -13.47 -8.93
N ARG A 214 8.08 -14.08 -8.26
CA ARG A 214 7.34 -15.26 -8.76
C ARG A 214 6.46 -14.91 -9.96
N HIS A 215 5.77 -13.77 -9.90
CA HIS A 215 4.80 -13.35 -10.89
C HIS A 215 5.38 -12.43 -11.98
N ARG A 216 6.61 -11.90 -11.83
CA ARG A 216 7.25 -10.94 -12.74
C ARG A 216 6.42 -9.67 -12.96
N VAL A 217 5.83 -9.16 -11.88
CA VAL A 217 5.11 -7.89 -11.88
C VAL A 217 6.05 -6.77 -12.30
N SER A 218 5.65 -5.94 -13.26
CA SER A 218 6.46 -4.82 -13.77
C SER A 218 6.21 -3.52 -12.98
N ARG A 219 4.95 -3.28 -12.57
CA ARG A 219 4.58 -2.09 -11.79
C ARG A 219 3.77 -2.46 -10.56
N LEU A 220 4.15 -1.88 -9.43
CA LEU A 220 3.32 -1.85 -8.24
C LEU A 220 2.59 -0.52 -8.17
N PHE A 221 1.35 -0.52 -7.71
CA PHE A 221 0.64 0.72 -7.43
C PHE A 221 -0.30 0.59 -6.25
N GLY A 222 -0.72 1.73 -5.71
CA GLY A 222 -1.66 1.81 -4.61
C GLY A 222 -1.69 3.21 -3.99
N CYS A 223 -2.61 3.40 -3.06
CA CYS A 223 -2.81 4.68 -2.38
C CYS A 223 -2.08 4.71 -1.03
N SER A 224 -1.48 5.86 -0.73
CA SER A 224 -1.03 6.22 0.61
C SER A 224 -1.68 7.53 1.04
N SER A 225 -2.33 7.51 2.20
CA SER A 225 -3.15 8.64 2.64
C SER A 225 -2.39 9.58 3.56
N ILE A 226 -2.59 10.89 3.37
CA ILE A 226 -2.16 11.95 4.28
C ILE A 226 -3.40 12.45 5.03
N ASN A 227 -3.33 12.47 6.37
CA ASN A 227 -4.43 12.92 7.23
C ASN A 227 -4.52 14.44 7.33
N ASN A 228 -4.77 15.09 6.21
CA ASN A 228 -5.00 16.52 6.09
C ASN A 228 -5.93 16.75 4.88
N THR A 229 -6.80 17.75 4.94
CA THR A 229 -7.73 18.11 3.87
C THR A 229 -7.73 19.61 3.56
N ASP A 230 -6.81 20.36 4.16
CA ASP A 230 -6.61 21.78 3.87
C ASP A 230 -5.99 21.94 2.47
N PRO A 231 -6.67 22.62 1.52
CA PRO A 231 -6.18 22.75 0.15
C PRO A 231 -4.79 23.40 0.06
N ALA A 232 -4.49 24.39 0.91
CA ALA A 232 -3.20 25.07 0.90
C ALA A 232 -2.05 24.13 1.33
N THR A 233 -2.28 23.35 2.38
CA THR A 233 -1.33 22.35 2.86
C THR A 233 -1.10 21.25 1.84
N ILE A 234 -2.16 20.73 1.22
CA ILE A 234 -2.05 19.67 0.21
C ILE A 234 -1.34 20.18 -1.05
N ALA A 235 -1.63 21.41 -1.49
CA ALA A 235 -0.92 22.05 -2.58
C ALA A 235 0.58 22.20 -2.28
N ALA A 236 0.95 22.60 -1.05
CA ALA A 236 2.35 22.71 -0.64
C ALA A 236 3.06 21.34 -0.60
N ILE A 237 2.37 20.28 -0.17
CA ILE A 237 2.90 18.89 -0.23
C ILE A 237 3.15 18.47 -1.68
N GLN A 238 2.19 18.70 -2.59
CA GLN A 238 2.37 18.37 -4.01
C GLN A 238 3.53 19.15 -4.62
N ASP A 239 3.67 20.42 -4.26
CA ASP A 239 4.78 21.27 -4.69
C ASP A 239 6.13 20.75 -4.23
N TYR A 240 6.23 20.36 -2.96
CA TYR A 240 7.41 19.73 -2.39
C TYR A 240 7.74 18.44 -3.15
N LEU A 241 6.79 17.52 -3.29
CA LEU A 241 6.99 16.26 -4.01
C LEU A 241 7.45 16.50 -5.46
N GLN A 242 6.88 17.50 -6.15
CA GLN A 242 7.28 17.85 -7.51
C GLN A 242 8.72 18.38 -7.57
N ARG A 243 9.12 19.28 -6.66
CA ARG A 243 10.48 19.86 -6.61
C ARG A 243 11.54 18.82 -6.29
N HIS A 244 11.19 17.84 -5.46
CA HIS A 244 12.09 16.78 -5.02
C HIS A 244 12.09 15.55 -5.94
N ASP A 245 11.51 15.65 -7.14
CA ASP A 245 11.43 14.57 -8.12
C ASP A 245 10.74 13.31 -7.52
N TYR A 246 9.57 13.49 -6.91
CA TYR A 246 8.72 12.40 -6.43
C TYR A 246 7.41 12.25 -7.22
N VAL A 247 7.26 12.99 -8.32
CA VAL A 247 6.05 12.99 -9.17
C VAL A 247 6.38 12.49 -10.58
N ASP A 248 5.47 11.71 -11.17
CA ASP A 248 5.51 11.25 -12.56
C ASP A 248 4.10 11.31 -13.17
N ASP A 249 3.83 12.36 -13.94
CA ASP A 249 2.53 12.61 -14.56
C ASP A 249 2.35 11.87 -15.90
N SER A 250 3.30 11.03 -16.33
CA SER A 250 3.28 10.37 -17.65
C SER A 250 2.10 9.42 -17.85
N TYR A 251 1.50 8.91 -16.77
CA TYR A 251 0.29 8.11 -16.84
C TYR A 251 -0.98 8.96 -16.97
N GLY A 252 -0.95 10.25 -16.65
CA GLY A 252 -2.14 11.11 -16.70
C GLY A 252 -3.29 10.63 -15.80
N CYS A 253 -3.00 9.88 -14.74
CA CYS A 253 -4.01 9.44 -13.78
C CYS A 253 -4.63 10.65 -13.09
N GLN A 254 -5.94 10.60 -12.84
CA GLN A 254 -6.67 11.69 -12.18
C GLN A 254 -7.70 11.14 -11.21
N PRO A 255 -7.95 11.81 -10.06
CA PRO A 255 -9.07 11.45 -9.21
C PRO A 255 -10.38 11.68 -9.97
N LEU A 256 -11.32 10.75 -9.80
CA LEU A 256 -12.67 10.86 -10.32
C LEU A 256 -13.33 12.14 -9.77
N PRO A 257 -14.31 12.74 -10.47
CA PRO A 257 -14.88 14.03 -10.09
C PRO A 257 -15.39 14.11 -8.65
N THR A 258 -15.95 13.02 -8.11
CA THR A 258 -16.47 12.95 -6.73
C THR A 258 -15.39 12.92 -5.65
N PHE A 259 -14.14 12.63 -6.02
CA PHE A 259 -12.99 12.57 -5.12
C PHE A 259 -12.05 13.77 -5.31
N ARG A 260 -12.50 14.84 -5.95
CA ARG A 260 -11.68 16.06 -6.08
C ARG A 260 -11.89 16.97 -4.87
N LEU A 261 -10.80 17.40 -4.25
CA LEU A 261 -10.86 18.39 -3.16
C LEU A 261 -11.19 19.77 -3.72
N ALA A 262 -12.26 20.39 -3.21
CA ALA A 262 -12.64 21.74 -3.56
C ALA A 262 -11.55 22.75 -3.19
N GLY A 263 -11.25 23.70 -4.08
CA GLY A 263 -10.24 24.74 -3.86
C GLY A 263 -8.78 24.29 -4.05
N LEU A 264 -8.51 22.99 -4.26
CA LEU A 264 -7.14 22.50 -4.42
C LEU A 264 -6.43 23.11 -5.64
N VAL A 265 -7.12 23.26 -6.76
CA VAL A 265 -6.53 23.85 -7.98
C VAL A 265 -6.15 25.31 -7.77
N ASP A 266 -6.96 26.07 -7.03
CA ASP A 266 -6.65 27.47 -6.72
C ASP A 266 -5.49 27.58 -5.73
N ALA A 267 -5.44 26.70 -4.73
CA ALA A 267 -4.32 26.61 -3.80
C ALA A 267 -3.01 26.23 -4.51
N GLN A 268 -3.04 25.29 -5.47
CA GLN A 268 -1.90 24.94 -6.32
C GLN A 268 -1.39 26.16 -7.11
N ARG A 269 -2.30 26.92 -7.73
CA ARG A 269 -1.94 28.16 -8.44
C ARG A 269 -1.30 29.19 -7.52
N GLN A 270 -1.81 29.34 -6.30
CA GLN A 270 -1.25 30.25 -5.30
C GLN A 270 0.18 29.82 -4.92
N VAL A 271 0.42 28.54 -4.61
CA VAL A 271 1.76 28.04 -4.28
C VAL A 271 2.72 28.24 -5.45
N GLN A 272 2.28 27.98 -6.69
CA GLN A 272 3.10 28.19 -7.89
C GLN A 272 3.43 29.67 -8.17
N SER A 273 2.62 30.61 -7.65
CA SER A 273 2.87 32.04 -7.79
C SER A 273 3.92 32.59 -6.81
N LEU A 274 4.25 31.83 -5.76
CA LEU A 274 5.27 32.20 -4.78
C LEU A 274 6.68 32.06 -5.37
N SER A 275 7.61 32.87 -4.86
CA SER A 275 9.03 32.70 -5.17
C SER A 275 9.57 31.37 -4.64
N LEU A 276 10.68 30.89 -5.21
CA LEU A 276 11.31 29.66 -4.73
C LEU A 276 11.70 29.75 -3.25
N THR A 277 12.20 30.91 -2.80
CA THR A 277 12.54 31.15 -1.39
C THR A 277 11.35 30.98 -0.47
N GLU A 278 10.18 31.48 -0.86
CA GLU A 278 8.94 31.32 -0.08
C GLU A 278 8.46 29.87 -0.05
N ARG A 279 8.58 29.15 -1.18
CA ARG A 279 8.17 27.74 -1.29
C ARG A 279 9.01 26.82 -0.43
N VAL A 280 10.34 27.03 -0.38
CA VAL A 280 11.26 26.17 0.40
C VAL A 280 11.30 26.52 1.89
N ALA A 281 10.81 27.72 2.29
CA ALA A 281 10.87 28.20 3.67
C ALA A 281 10.22 27.25 4.68
N ASN A 282 9.23 26.47 4.24
CA ASN A 282 8.47 25.54 5.07
C ASN A 282 8.76 24.05 4.78
N ASP A 283 9.80 23.72 4.00
CA ASP A 283 10.06 22.34 3.56
C ASP A 283 10.16 21.35 4.72
N GLY A 284 10.81 21.71 5.83
CA GLY A 284 10.92 20.83 7.00
C GLY A 284 9.56 20.55 7.67
N TYR A 285 8.62 21.49 7.61
CA TYR A 285 7.26 21.27 8.11
C TYR A 285 6.45 20.38 7.14
N ILE A 286 6.58 20.60 5.83
CA ILE A 286 5.92 19.81 4.79
C ILE A 286 6.42 18.36 4.80
N GLU A 287 7.73 18.15 4.92
CA GLU A 287 8.35 16.84 5.02
C GLU A 287 7.81 16.04 6.22
N ALA A 288 7.61 16.70 7.37
CA ALA A 288 7.04 16.09 8.57
C ALA A 288 5.55 15.68 8.43
N MET A 289 4.84 16.25 7.45
CA MET A 289 3.44 15.88 7.15
C MET A 289 3.33 14.62 6.28
N ILE A 290 4.39 14.27 5.56
CA ILE A 290 4.40 13.08 4.70
C ILE A 290 4.56 11.84 5.61
N PRO A 291 3.59 10.90 5.59
CA PRO A 291 3.64 9.73 6.47
C PRO A 291 4.86 8.84 6.19
N PRO A 292 5.42 8.18 7.22
CA PRO A 292 6.55 7.26 7.07
C PRO A 292 6.34 6.18 6.00
N LEU A 293 5.10 5.73 5.81
CA LEU A 293 4.76 4.74 4.79
C LEU A 293 4.92 5.30 3.37
N LEU A 294 4.40 6.51 3.12
CA LEU A 294 4.57 7.17 1.82
C LEU A 294 6.05 7.42 1.57
N TRP A 295 6.80 7.87 2.58
CA TRP A 295 8.25 7.98 2.49
C TRP A 295 8.93 6.66 2.13
N ALA A 296 8.54 5.54 2.74
CA ALA A 296 9.10 4.23 2.42
C ALA A 296 8.90 3.85 0.95
N TYR A 297 7.76 4.21 0.35
CA TYR A 297 7.52 3.99 -1.09
C TYR A 297 8.32 4.95 -1.97
N LEU A 298 8.37 6.24 -1.64
CA LEU A 298 9.15 7.24 -2.38
C LEU A 298 10.64 6.91 -2.38
N GLU A 299 11.19 6.53 -1.22
CA GLU A 299 12.56 6.06 -1.06
C GLU A 299 12.84 4.76 -1.84
N ALA A 300 11.79 3.94 -2.04
CA ALA A 300 11.87 2.77 -2.89
C ALA A 300 11.93 3.08 -4.39
N GLY A 301 11.76 4.35 -4.76
CA GLY A 301 11.71 4.82 -6.14
C GLY A 301 10.29 4.94 -6.69
N ALA A 302 9.26 4.87 -5.83
CA ALA A 302 7.89 5.13 -6.26
C ALA A 302 7.72 6.61 -6.59
N LYS A 303 6.80 6.90 -7.49
CA LYS A 303 6.40 8.25 -7.86
C LYS A 303 4.91 8.42 -7.59
N VAL A 304 4.50 9.60 -7.15
CA VAL A 304 3.11 10.03 -7.14
C VAL A 304 2.71 10.33 -8.59
N VAL A 305 1.60 9.76 -9.06
CA VAL A 305 1.24 9.81 -10.49
C VAL A 305 -0.06 10.56 -10.81
N SER A 306 -0.62 11.25 -9.82
CA SER A 306 -1.86 12.02 -9.97
C SER A 306 -1.96 13.14 -8.94
N SER A 307 -2.94 14.03 -9.13
CA SER A 307 -3.48 14.79 -7.99
C SER A 307 -4.07 13.82 -6.95
N PRO A 308 -3.98 14.09 -5.64
CA PRO A 308 -4.55 13.19 -4.65
C PRO A 308 -6.07 13.20 -4.69
N ALA A 309 -6.68 12.07 -4.33
CA ALA A 309 -8.11 11.92 -4.15
C ALA A 309 -8.51 12.32 -2.72
N TYR A 310 -9.64 13.00 -2.58
CA TYR A 310 -10.24 13.34 -1.30
C TYR A 310 -11.17 12.21 -0.85
N ASP A 311 -10.84 11.63 0.29
CA ASP A 311 -11.71 10.69 1.00
C ASP A 311 -12.53 11.44 2.06
N ALA A 312 -13.82 11.60 1.80
CA ALA A 312 -14.75 12.26 2.70
C ALA A 312 -15.12 11.44 3.94
N ASP A 313 -15.12 10.11 3.83
CA ASP A 313 -15.46 9.21 4.94
C ASP A 313 -14.37 9.26 6.03
N PHE A 314 -13.14 9.56 5.61
CA PHE A 314 -11.97 9.55 6.46
C PHE A 314 -11.29 10.90 6.69
N ALA A 315 -11.72 11.94 5.97
CA ALA A 315 -11.15 13.27 6.00
C ALA A 315 -9.63 13.27 5.75
N CYS A 316 -9.20 12.56 4.71
CA CYS A 316 -7.80 12.48 4.29
C CYS A 316 -7.67 12.62 2.76
N MET A 317 -6.41 12.71 2.31
CA MET A 317 -6.06 12.77 0.90
C MET A 317 -5.22 11.56 0.50
N ASP A 318 -5.69 10.80 -0.49
CA ASP A 318 -5.02 9.61 -1.01
C ASP A 318 -4.10 9.96 -2.17
N PHE A 319 -2.81 9.68 -1.99
CA PHE A 319 -1.80 9.87 -3.00
C PHE A 319 -1.57 8.54 -3.73
N LEU A 320 -1.97 8.49 -5.00
CA LEU A 320 -1.71 7.36 -5.87
C LEU A 320 -0.23 7.31 -6.21
N THR A 321 0.41 6.21 -5.84
CA THR A 321 1.83 5.96 -6.11
C THR A 321 2.01 4.79 -7.06
N VAL A 322 3.04 4.87 -7.90
CA VAL A 322 3.47 3.78 -8.80
C VAL A 322 4.96 3.56 -8.61
N LEU A 323 5.35 2.31 -8.41
CA LEU A 323 6.73 1.86 -8.37
C LEU A 323 7.01 0.96 -9.57
N ASN A 324 8.01 1.34 -10.37
CA ASN A 324 8.53 0.46 -11.40
C ASN A 324 9.49 -0.55 -10.73
N THR A 325 9.12 -1.83 -10.80
CA THR A 325 9.87 -2.91 -10.15
C THR A 325 11.23 -3.18 -10.80
N ASP A 326 11.40 -2.89 -12.10
CA ASP A 326 12.69 -2.97 -12.78
C ASP A 326 13.70 -1.96 -12.22
N ARG A 327 13.17 -0.90 -11.60
CA ARG A 327 13.94 0.17 -10.95
C ARG A 327 14.02 0.00 -9.43
N LEU A 328 13.56 -1.13 -8.88
CA LEU A 328 13.79 -1.42 -7.47
C LEU A 328 15.29 -1.35 -7.21
N ARG A 329 15.70 -0.43 -6.34
CA ARG A 329 17.12 -0.20 -6.06
C ARG A 329 17.76 -1.50 -5.56
N ASP A 330 18.98 -1.79 -6.02
CA ASP A 330 19.71 -3.02 -5.69
C ASP A 330 19.87 -3.29 -4.19
N ASP A 331 19.87 -2.25 -3.36
CA ASP A 331 19.92 -2.32 -1.91
C ASP A 331 18.59 -2.79 -1.29
N LEU A 332 17.46 -2.32 -1.80
CA LEU A 332 16.13 -2.78 -1.41
C LEU A 332 15.90 -4.20 -1.90
N VAL A 333 16.30 -4.50 -3.14
CA VAL A 333 16.28 -5.85 -3.67
C VAL A 333 17.11 -6.79 -2.78
N ARG A 334 18.33 -6.40 -2.38
CA ARG A 334 19.15 -7.20 -1.45
C ARG A 334 18.52 -7.36 -0.07
N LYS A 335 17.92 -6.31 0.48
CA LYS A 335 17.30 -6.33 1.80
C LYS A 335 16.06 -7.23 1.88
N TYR A 336 15.27 -7.24 0.81
CA TYR A 336 13.97 -7.93 0.77
C TYR A 336 13.96 -9.19 -0.07
N LYS A 337 15.06 -9.54 -0.77
CA LYS A 337 15.20 -10.84 -1.43
C LYS A 337 14.92 -11.98 -0.43
N PRO A 338 14.11 -12.97 -0.81
CA PRO A 338 13.76 -14.08 0.09
C PRO A 338 14.92 -15.03 0.42
N TRP A 339 16.04 -14.95 -0.31
CA TRP A 339 17.17 -15.89 -0.23
C TRP A 339 18.51 -15.17 -0.05
#